data_AF-A0A7X3HQV7-F1
#
_entry.id   AF-A0A7X3HQV7-F1
#
_cell.length_a   1.000
_cell.length_b   1.000
_cell.length_c   1.000
_cell.angle_alpha   90.00
_cell.angle_beta   90.00
_cell.angle_gamma   90.00
#
_symmetry.space_group_name_H-M   'P 1'
#
loop_
_entity.id
_entity.type
_entity.pdbx_description
1 polymer ?
#
loop_
_entity_poly.entity_id
_entity_poly.type
_entity_poly.pdbx_seq_one_letter_code
_entity_poly.pdbx_strand_id
1 'polypeptide(L)'
;MEENAVDKKKKSPFVVGVWMPMKEEPVHNGPYELQRAEPTADEIRKPHRVTWENGKWTGSVEGFVHWRGRELADITIHRRWRKRMKNYRLGNPATHAPAAKSAWLMARRAVGLELAGPAYRYYLVARAIDKSRVKRVDEEWMIQFAQNPANALLVEDQQARVNSYFGKRGGRPSVVSGEPRQ
;
A
#
# COMPACT_ATOMS: atom_id res chain seq x y z
N MET A 1 44.22 14.96 -25.54
CA MET A 1 42.93 15.66 -25.54
C MET A 1 42.04 14.92 -24.58
N GLU A 2 41.80 15.51 -23.42
CA GLU A 2 41.00 14.95 -22.33
C GLU A 2 39.53 14.87 -22.74
N GLU A 3 38.95 13.68 -22.63
CA GLU A 3 37.54 13.43 -22.84
C GLU A 3 36.77 13.92 -21.60
N ASN A 4 36.01 15.00 -21.77
CA ASN A 4 35.17 15.58 -20.74
C ASN A 4 34.10 14.57 -20.29
N ALA A 5 34.31 13.96 -19.12
CA ALA A 5 33.29 13.23 -18.39
C ALA A 5 32.19 14.20 -17.94
N VAL A 6 31.15 14.36 -18.75
CA VAL A 6 29.94 15.08 -18.35
C VAL A 6 29.26 14.26 -17.26
N ASP A 7 29.48 14.70 -16.04
CA ASP A 7 28.92 14.22 -14.80
C ASP A 7 27.37 14.30 -14.89
N LYS A 8 26.73 13.22 -15.34
CA LYS A 8 25.27 13.09 -15.36
C LYS A 8 24.79 13.00 -13.91
N LYS A 9 24.63 14.15 -13.25
CA LYS A 9 23.92 14.26 -11.96
C LYS A 9 22.57 13.58 -12.11
N LYS A 10 22.45 12.38 -11.53
CA LYS A 10 21.17 11.64 -11.45
C LYS A 10 20.15 12.59 -10.81
N LYS A 11 19.15 13.02 -11.57
CA LYS A 11 18.05 13.82 -11.03
C LYS A 11 17.45 13.06 -9.85
N SER A 12 17.36 13.73 -8.69
CA SER A 12 16.73 13.15 -7.51
C SER A 12 15.34 12.63 -7.89
N PRO A 13 14.98 11.39 -7.51
CA PRO A 13 13.63 10.87 -7.78
C PRO A 13 12.56 11.63 -7.00
N PHE A 14 12.94 12.53 -6.09
CA PHE A 14 12.03 13.36 -5.31
C PHE A 14 12.03 14.80 -5.79
N VAL A 15 10.83 15.32 -6.06
CA VAL A 15 10.53 16.72 -6.34
C VAL A 15 9.81 17.36 -5.15
N VAL A 16 9.82 18.68 -5.10
CA VAL A 16 9.02 19.43 -4.12
C VAL A 16 7.55 19.29 -4.51
N GLY A 17 6.74 18.81 -3.57
CA GLY A 17 5.31 18.61 -3.78
C GLY A 17 4.51 19.91 -3.73
N VAL A 18 3.22 19.80 -4.00
CA VAL A 18 2.27 20.94 -3.95
C VAL A 18 1.95 21.32 -2.51
N TRP A 19 1.70 22.60 -2.26
CA TRP A 19 1.16 23.09 -1.00
C TRP A 19 -0.24 22.52 -0.73
N MET A 20 -0.39 21.94 0.45
CA MET A 20 -1.59 21.32 0.98
C MET A 20 -2.05 22.05 2.23
N PRO A 21 -3.35 22.19 2.49
CA PRO A 21 -3.82 22.87 3.68
C PRO A 21 -3.52 22.03 4.93
N MET A 22 -3.21 22.68 6.06
CA MET A 22 -2.91 22.03 7.34
C MET A 22 -4.05 21.15 7.89
N LYS A 23 -5.28 21.34 7.42
CA LYS A 23 -6.42 20.46 7.72
C LYS A 23 -6.30 19.06 7.11
N GLU A 24 -5.47 18.87 6.08
CA GLU A 24 -5.17 17.55 5.52
C GLU A 24 -3.89 17.03 6.15
N GLU A 25 -3.91 15.84 6.75
CA GLU A 25 -2.71 15.25 7.34
C GLU A 25 -1.74 14.70 6.28
N PRO A 26 -0.42 14.75 6.54
CA PRO A 26 0.57 14.09 5.69
C PRO A 26 0.39 12.57 5.63
N VAL A 27 0.70 11.99 4.47
CA VAL A 27 0.49 10.55 4.22
C VAL A 27 1.69 9.70 4.65
N HIS A 28 2.88 10.30 4.72
CA HIS A 28 4.13 9.60 4.95
C HIS A 28 4.94 10.27 6.07
N ASN A 29 5.69 9.49 6.84
CA ASN A 29 6.63 10.04 7.80
C ASN A 29 7.78 10.75 7.06
N GLY A 30 8.32 11.82 7.63
CA GLY A 30 9.47 12.53 7.09
C GLY A 30 9.36 14.06 7.17
N PRO A 31 10.29 14.77 6.52
CA PRO A 31 10.36 16.23 6.59
C PRO A 31 9.37 16.92 5.62
N TYR A 32 8.81 18.02 6.09
CA TYR A 32 7.85 18.87 5.38
C TYR A 32 8.22 20.34 5.55
N GLU A 33 7.84 21.14 4.56
CA GLU A 33 7.91 22.59 4.59
C GLU A 33 6.54 23.16 4.95
N LEU A 34 6.49 24.22 5.75
CA LEU A 34 5.27 24.91 6.16
C LEU A 34 5.21 26.34 5.62
N GLN A 35 4.00 26.84 5.40
CA GLN A 35 3.74 28.19 4.90
C GLN A 35 2.56 28.84 5.62
N ARG A 36 2.73 30.12 5.98
CA ARG A 36 1.68 30.99 6.52
C ARG A 36 0.75 31.48 5.40
N ALA A 37 -0.38 32.09 5.75
CA ALA A 37 -1.34 32.58 4.77
C ALA A 37 -0.74 33.72 3.93
N GLU A 38 0.04 34.56 4.60
CA GLU A 38 0.77 35.67 4.02
C GLU A 38 2.26 35.51 4.37
N PRO A 39 3.00 34.71 3.59
CA PRO A 39 4.42 34.45 3.85
C PRO A 39 5.27 35.67 3.47
N THR A 40 6.23 36.00 4.31
CA THR A 40 7.25 37.01 4.00
C THR A 40 8.20 36.53 2.90
N ALA A 41 8.91 37.46 2.25
CA ALA A 41 9.90 37.12 1.22
C ALA A 41 10.99 36.15 1.73
N ASP A 42 11.35 36.27 3.01
CA ASP A 42 12.32 35.38 3.65
C ASP A 42 11.76 33.99 3.92
N GLU A 43 10.50 33.87 4.34
CA GLU A 43 9.83 32.57 4.49
C GLU A 43 9.64 31.85 3.15
N ILE A 44 9.52 32.58 2.05
CA ILE A 44 9.49 31.99 0.70
C ILE A 44 10.88 31.42 0.34
N ARG A 45 11.95 32.13 0.68
CA ARG A 45 13.34 31.71 0.40
C ARG A 45 13.80 30.58 1.31
N LYS A 46 13.37 30.60 2.58
CA LYS A 46 13.71 29.62 3.61
C LYS A 46 12.44 29.19 4.34
N PRO A 47 11.67 28.27 3.74
CA PRO A 47 10.45 27.77 4.35
C PRO A 47 10.75 27.05 5.68
N HIS A 48 9.86 27.24 6.65
CA HIS A 48 9.96 26.56 7.93
C HIS A 48 9.82 25.04 7.74
N ARG A 49 10.66 24.24 8.40
CA ARG A 49 10.70 22.80 8.22
C ARG A 49 10.39 22.06 9.51
N VAL A 50 9.49 21.09 9.41
CA VAL A 50 9.09 20.21 10.51
C VAL A 50 9.06 18.76 10.04
N THR A 51 9.01 17.81 10.97
CA THR A 51 8.90 16.39 10.64
C THR A 51 7.52 15.87 11.00
N TRP A 52 6.94 15.00 10.18
CA TRP A 52 5.75 14.21 10.54
C TRP A 52 6.19 12.80 10.90
N GLU A 53 5.85 12.34 12.10
CA GLU A 53 6.16 10.98 12.56
C GLU A 53 4.98 10.39 13.30
N ASN A 54 4.58 9.16 12.91
CA ASN A 54 3.56 8.37 13.58
C ASN A 54 2.22 9.12 13.79
N GLY A 55 1.84 9.93 12.80
CA GLY A 55 0.59 10.70 12.86
C GLY A 55 0.67 12.01 13.64
N LYS A 56 1.87 12.51 13.94
CA LYS A 56 2.07 13.77 14.69
C LYS A 56 3.16 14.63 14.07
N TRP A 57 2.99 15.95 14.17
CA TRP A 57 4.02 16.93 13.83
C TRP A 57 5.04 17.04 14.95
N THR A 58 6.32 16.94 14.60
CA THR A 58 7.46 17.16 15.48
C THR A 58 8.04 18.53 15.12
N GLY A 59 7.66 19.55 15.89
CA GLY A 59 8.03 20.96 15.68
C GLY A 59 6.86 21.91 15.92
N SER A 60 7.11 23.21 15.87
CA SER A 60 6.04 24.22 15.95
C SER A 60 5.30 24.32 14.62
N VAL A 61 3.99 24.12 14.66
CA VAL A 61 3.11 24.22 13.48
C VAL A 61 2.04 25.30 13.64
N GLU A 62 2.10 26.08 14.72
CA GLU A 62 1.11 27.10 15.04
C GLU A 62 1.25 28.31 14.09
N GLY A 63 0.11 28.78 13.58
CA GLY A 63 0.04 29.90 12.64
C GLY A 63 0.39 29.55 11.19
N PHE A 64 0.74 28.30 10.89
CA PHE A 64 0.91 27.82 9.52
C PHE A 64 -0.43 27.30 8.98
N VAL A 65 -0.68 27.54 7.69
CA VAL A 65 -1.94 27.17 7.02
C VAL A 65 -1.75 26.17 5.90
N HIS A 66 -0.52 26.05 5.38
CA HIS A 66 -0.17 25.05 4.37
C HIS A 66 1.11 24.29 4.74
N TRP A 67 1.21 23.06 4.25
CA TRP A 67 2.41 22.24 4.26
C TRP A 67 2.69 21.66 2.87
N ARG A 68 3.94 21.34 2.55
CA ARG A 68 4.30 20.53 1.38
C ARG A 68 5.42 19.56 1.70
N GLY A 69 5.31 18.36 1.16
CA GLY A 69 6.32 17.31 1.33
C GLY A 69 7.19 17.16 0.08
N ARG A 70 8.12 16.20 0.16
CA ARG A 70 8.77 15.67 -1.05
C ARG A 70 7.87 14.61 -1.67
N GLU A 71 7.63 14.73 -2.96
CA GLU A 71 6.89 13.75 -3.76
C GLU A 71 7.85 13.07 -4.72
N LEU A 72 7.61 11.80 -5.04
CA LEU A 72 8.34 11.17 -6.13
C LEU A 72 7.96 11.89 -7.45
N ALA A 73 8.94 12.18 -8.29
CA ALA A 73 8.72 12.62 -9.66
C ALA A 73 7.75 11.64 -10.36
N ASP A 74 6.84 12.18 -11.18
CA ASP A 74 5.81 11.44 -11.96
C ASP A 74 4.66 10.77 -11.17
N ILE A 75 4.67 10.81 -9.83
CA ILE A 75 3.62 10.19 -8.99
C ILE A 75 2.41 11.11 -8.71
N THR A 76 2.54 12.43 -8.94
CA THR A 76 1.48 13.44 -8.75
C THR A 76 0.28 13.22 -9.67
N ILE A 77 0.51 12.78 -10.91
CA ILE A 77 -0.53 12.50 -11.93
C ILE A 77 -1.53 11.46 -11.42
N HIS A 78 -1.08 10.51 -10.60
CA HIS A 78 -1.91 9.42 -10.07
C HIS A 78 -2.53 9.71 -8.69
N ARG A 79 -2.38 10.92 -8.13
CA ARG A 79 -2.89 11.24 -6.78
C ARG A 79 -4.42 11.24 -6.70
N ARG A 80 -5.11 11.86 -7.67
CA ARG A 80 -6.59 11.81 -7.77
C ARG A 80 -7.09 10.38 -7.90
N TRP A 81 -6.42 9.58 -8.73
CA TRP A 81 -6.73 8.16 -8.89
C TRP A 81 -6.56 7.38 -7.60
N ARG A 82 -5.48 7.60 -6.84
CA ARG A 82 -5.25 6.95 -5.53
C ARG A 82 -6.25 7.38 -4.46
N LYS A 83 -6.60 8.67 -4.37
CA LYS A 83 -7.64 9.17 -3.45
C LYS A 83 -9.01 8.60 -3.80
N ARG A 84 -9.35 8.54 -5.09
CA ARG A 84 -10.58 7.89 -5.60
C ARG A 84 -10.59 6.39 -5.33
N MET A 85 -9.46 5.70 -5.50
CA MET A 85 -9.33 4.27 -5.19
C MET A 85 -9.40 4.00 -3.68
N LYS A 86 -8.82 4.86 -2.84
CA LYS A 86 -8.93 4.81 -1.38
C LYS A 86 -10.39 5.01 -0.94
N ASN A 87 -11.06 6.02 -1.49
CA ASN A 87 -12.47 6.30 -1.18
C ASN A 87 -13.40 5.20 -1.71
N TYR A 88 -13.13 4.62 -2.88
CA TYR A 88 -13.84 3.45 -3.39
C TYR A 88 -13.65 2.22 -2.48
N ARG A 89 -12.41 1.97 -2.03
CA ARG A 89 -12.09 0.90 -1.07
C ARG A 89 -12.75 1.10 0.30
N LEU A 90 -12.90 2.35 0.74
CA LEU A 90 -13.52 2.70 2.03
C LEU A 90 -15.05 2.79 1.96
N GLY A 91 -15.61 3.18 0.81
CA GLY A 91 -17.04 3.39 0.61
C GLY A 91 -17.80 2.18 0.09
N ASN A 92 -17.10 1.09 -0.28
CA ASN A 92 -17.76 -0.10 -0.82
C ASN A 92 -17.10 -1.40 -0.29
N PRO A 93 -17.55 -1.93 0.87
CA PRO A 93 -16.99 -3.14 1.48
C PRO A 93 -17.07 -4.38 0.58
N ALA A 94 -17.94 -4.37 -0.44
CA ALA A 94 -18.13 -5.50 -1.36
C ALA A 94 -17.05 -5.64 -2.45
N THR A 95 -16.10 -4.72 -2.56
CA THR A 95 -15.19 -4.68 -3.72
C THR A 95 -13.79 -5.21 -3.42
N HIS A 96 -13.69 -6.29 -2.64
CA HIS A 96 -12.42 -6.98 -2.45
C HIS A 96 -11.94 -7.75 -3.69
N ALA A 97 -12.70 -7.77 -4.79
CA ALA A 97 -12.34 -8.48 -6.02
C ALA A 97 -10.94 -8.13 -6.60
N PRO A 98 -10.49 -6.86 -6.63
CA PRO A 98 -9.13 -6.55 -7.05
C PRO A 98 -8.07 -7.12 -6.08
N ALA A 99 -8.35 -7.12 -4.78
CA ALA A 99 -7.43 -7.66 -3.77
C ALA A 99 -7.34 -9.20 -3.87
N ALA A 100 -8.47 -9.89 -4.06
CA ALA A 100 -8.48 -11.33 -4.32
C ALA A 100 -7.71 -11.67 -5.61
N LYS A 101 -7.92 -10.92 -6.69
CA LYS A 101 -7.18 -11.08 -7.95
C LYS A 101 -5.68 -10.89 -7.76
N SER A 102 -5.25 -9.85 -7.04
CA SER A 102 -3.84 -9.61 -6.74
C SER A 102 -3.23 -10.72 -5.89
N ALA A 103 -3.94 -11.21 -4.87
CA ALA A 103 -3.49 -12.33 -4.04
C ALA A 103 -3.32 -13.60 -4.87
N TRP A 104 -4.29 -13.93 -5.73
CA TRP A 104 -4.21 -15.07 -6.65
C TRP A 104 -3.02 -14.97 -7.62
N LEU A 105 -2.77 -13.80 -8.22
CA LEU A 105 -1.61 -13.60 -9.10
C LEU A 105 -0.29 -13.77 -8.36
N MET A 106 -0.19 -13.27 -7.13
CA MET A 106 1.00 -13.43 -6.30
C MET A 106 1.22 -14.89 -5.90
N ALA A 107 0.14 -15.63 -5.65
CA ALA A 107 0.22 -17.06 -5.38
C ALA A 107 0.81 -17.84 -6.57
N ARG A 108 0.28 -17.63 -7.79
CA ARG A 108 0.79 -18.29 -9.00
C ARG A 108 2.23 -17.91 -9.31
N ARG A 109 2.59 -16.63 -9.11
CA ARG A 109 3.99 -16.20 -9.24
C ARG A 109 4.89 -16.89 -8.23
N ALA A 110 4.46 -17.03 -6.98
CA ALA A 110 5.22 -17.73 -5.96
C ALA A 110 5.38 -19.22 -6.27
N VAL A 111 4.36 -19.88 -6.83
CA VAL A 111 4.47 -21.26 -7.35
C VAL A 111 5.54 -21.35 -8.43
N GLY A 112 5.53 -20.45 -9.41
CA GLY A 112 6.54 -20.42 -10.49
C GLY A 112 7.96 -20.06 -10.02
N LEU A 113 8.10 -19.55 -8.79
CA LEU A 113 9.38 -19.28 -8.14
C LEU A 113 9.74 -20.33 -7.07
N GLU A 114 8.97 -21.43 -6.98
CA GLU A 114 9.15 -22.51 -6.01
C GLU A 114 9.07 -22.05 -4.53
N LEU A 115 8.40 -20.93 -4.27
CA LEU A 115 8.18 -20.38 -2.93
C LEU A 115 6.87 -20.90 -2.34
N ALA A 116 6.87 -22.18 -1.94
CA ALA A 116 5.64 -22.90 -1.60
C ALA A 116 4.88 -22.32 -0.38
N GLY A 117 5.57 -21.93 0.70
CA GLY A 117 4.96 -21.27 1.85
C GLY A 117 4.27 -19.94 1.47
N PRO A 118 4.97 -18.97 0.87
CA PRO A 118 4.34 -17.75 0.36
C PRO A 118 3.19 -18.00 -0.62
N ALA A 119 3.30 -18.97 -1.52
CA ALA A 119 2.23 -19.35 -2.44
C ALA A 119 0.96 -19.78 -1.70
N TYR A 120 1.11 -20.72 -0.75
CA TYR A 120 0.02 -21.22 0.08
C TYR A 120 -0.65 -20.09 0.87
N ARG A 121 0.14 -19.20 1.48
CA ARG A 121 -0.37 -18.01 2.18
C ARG A 121 -1.23 -17.12 1.28
N TYR A 122 -0.75 -16.82 0.07
CA TYR A 122 -1.49 -15.95 -0.85
C TYR A 122 -2.78 -16.61 -1.36
N TYR A 123 -2.78 -17.91 -1.59
CA TYR A 123 -4.01 -18.63 -1.91
C TYR A 123 -5.02 -18.61 -0.76
N LEU A 124 -4.58 -18.77 0.49
CA LEU A 124 -5.45 -18.64 1.66
C LEU A 124 -6.10 -17.26 1.73
N VAL A 125 -5.34 -16.19 1.44
CA VAL A 125 -5.87 -14.82 1.38
C VAL A 125 -6.87 -14.67 0.23
N ALA A 126 -6.53 -15.14 -0.97
CA ALA A 126 -7.44 -15.06 -2.13
C ALA A 126 -8.76 -15.78 -1.85
N ARG A 127 -8.69 -17.02 -1.33
CA ARG A 127 -9.85 -17.85 -0.97
C ARG A 127 -10.70 -17.25 0.15
N ALA A 128 -10.07 -16.63 1.14
CA ALA A 128 -10.78 -15.96 2.24
C ALA A 128 -11.54 -14.71 1.78
N ILE A 129 -11.10 -14.08 0.71
CA ILE A 129 -11.73 -12.89 0.14
C ILE A 129 -12.81 -13.24 -0.87
N ASP A 130 -12.49 -14.10 -1.84
CA ASP A 130 -13.38 -14.50 -2.93
C ASP A 130 -13.01 -15.92 -3.37
N LYS A 131 -13.78 -16.91 -2.91
CA LYS A 131 -13.56 -18.32 -3.23
C LYS A 131 -13.57 -18.59 -4.73
N SER A 132 -14.40 -17.88 -5.50
CA SER A 132 -14.52 -18.07 -6.96
C SER A 132 -13.24 -17.76 -7.74
N ARG A 133 -12.25 -17.11 -7.11
CA ARG A 133 -10.98 -16.75 -7.74
C ARG A 133 -9.95 -17.86 -7.74
N VAL A 134 -10.06 -18.80 -6.81
CA VAL A 134 -9.15 -19.95 -6.76
C VAL A 134 -9.73 -21.00 -7.70
N LYS A 135 -9.04 -21.26 -8.81
CA LYS A 135 -9.51 -22.26 -9.78
C LYS A 135 -9.27 -23.65 -9.21
N ARG A 136 -10.01 -24.64 -9.73
CA ARG A 136 -9.89 -26.05 -9.33
C ARG A 136 -8.43 -26.55 -9.22
N VAL A 137 -7.60 -26.27 -10.21
CA VAL A 137 -6.18 -26.69 -10.21
C VAL A 137 -5.40 -26.06 -9.04
N ASP A 138 -5.67 -24.80 -8.73
CA ASP A 138 -5.02 -24.10 -7.62
C ASP A 138 -5.55 -24.64 -6.26
N GLU A 139 -6.82 -25.03 -6.19
CA GLU A 139 -7.39 -25.69 -5.01
C GLU A 139 -6.80 -27.08 -4.78
N GLU A 140 -6.66 -27.89 -5.83
CA GLU A 140 -6.01 -29.20 -5.77
C GLU A 140 -4.55 -29.05 -5.30
N TRP A 141 -3.82 -28.06 -5.82
CA TRP A 141 -2.47 -27.74 -5.35
C TRP A 141 -2.44 -27.39 -3.86
N MET A 142 -3.37 -26.55 -3.38
CA MET A 142 -3.46 -26.20 -1.96
C MET A 142 -3.75 -27.42 -1.08
N ILE A 143 -4.64 -28.31 -1.52
CA ILE A 143 -5.00 -29.53 -0.80
C ILE A 143 -3.79 -30.46 -0.69
N GLN A 144 -3.11 -30.72 -1.81
CA GLN A 144 -1.90 -31.54 -1.82
C GLN A 144 -0.79 -30.92 -0.97
N PHE A 145 -0.60 -29.60 -1.05
CA PHE A 145 0.36 -28.88 -0.22
C PHE A 145 0.06 -29.07 1.28
N ALA A 146 -1.21 -28.98 1.68
CA ALA A 146 -1.65 -29.10 3.06
C ALA A 146 -1.62 -30.54 3.59
N GLN A 147 -1.85 -31.54 2.72
CA GLN A 147 -1.83 -32.95 3.07
C GLN A 147 -0.42 -33.55 3.11
N ASN A 148 0.56 -32.91 2.48
CA ASN A 148 1.95 -33.37 2.53
C ASN A 148 2.52 -33.18 3.95
N PRO A 149 2.90 -34.27 4.66
CA PRO A 149 3.43 -34.18 6.02
C PRO A 149 4.69 -33.31 6.14
N ALA A 150 5.51 -33.23 5.07
CA ALA A 150 6.70 -32.39 5.04
C ALA A 150 6.39 -30.89 5.18
N ASN A 151 5.14 -30.48 4.88
CA ASN A 151 4.70 -29.10 4.95
C ASN A 151 3.91 -28.76 6.23
N ALA A 152 3.71 -29.70 7.16
CA ALA A 152 2.81 -29.51 8.30
C ALA A 152 3.10 -28.22 9.10
N LEU A 153 4.37 -27.98 9.43
CA LEU A 153 4.80 -26.75 10.13
C LEU A 153 4.58 -25.48 9.31
N LEU A 154 4.80 -25.56 7.99
CA LEU A 154 4.57 -24.42 7.08
C LEU A 154 3.09 -24.10 6.95
N VAL A 155 2.23 -25.12 6.89
CA VAL A 155 0.78 -24.97 6.83
C VAL A 155 0.28 -24.22 8.07
N GLU A 156 0.70 -24.66 9.25
CA GLU A 156 0.32 -24.03 10.52
C GLU A 156 0.79 -22.57 10.60
N ASP A 157 2.09 -22.31 10.34
CA ASP A 157 2.64 -20.94 10.35
C ASP A 157 1.94 -20.03 9.35
N GLN A 158 1.71 -20.49 8.12
CA GLN A 158 1.00 -19.67 7.13
C GLN A 158 -0.45 -19.42 7.53
N GLN A 159 -1.14 -20.41 8.09
CA GLN A 159 -2.52 -20.25 8.55
C GLN A 159 -2.61 -19.25 9.70
N ALA A 160 -1.68 -19.30 10.65
CA ALA A 160 -1.57 -18.35 11.76
C ALA A 160 -1.32 -16.92 11.26
N ARG A 161 -0.42 -16.74 10.29
CA ARG A 161 -0.15 -15.43 9.67
C ARG A 161 -1.36 -14.85 8.97
N VAL A 162 -2.12 -15.67 8.24
CA VAL A 162 -3.36 -15.24 7.57
C VAL A 162 -4.43 -14.88 8.59
N ASN A 163 -4.58 -15.67 9.66
CA ASN A 163 -5.51 -15.36 10.74
C ASN A 163 -5.16 -14.04 11.43
N SER A 164 -3.88 -13.81 11.74
CA SER A 164 -3.40 -12.53 12.29
C SER A 164 -3.64 -11.36 11.33
N TYR A 165 -3.42 -11.57 10.02
CA TYR A 165 -3.66 -10.56 8.99
C TYR A 165 -5.12 -10.09 8.98
N PHE A 166 -6.08 -11.02 9.03
CA PHE A 166 -7.51 -10.68 9.05
C PHE A 166 -7.98 -10.21 10.42
N GLY A 167 -7.47 -10.76 11.52
CA GLY A 167 -7.78 -10.32 12.88
C GLY A 167 -7.47 -8.83 13.10
N LYS A 168 -6.32 -8.36 12.60
CA LYS A 168 -5.95 -6.94 12.62
C LYS A 168 -6.84 -6.03 11.75
N ARG A 169 -7.73 -6.59 10.93
CA ARG A 169 -8.56 -5.88 9.93
C ARG A 169 -10.06 -6.05 10.17
N GLY A 170 -10.45 -6.46 11.39
CA GLY A 170 -11.86 -6.63 11.74
C GLY A 170 -12.45 -7.97 11.31
N GLY A 171 -11.62 -8.95 10.96
CA GLY A 171 -12.05 -10.31 10.62
C GLY A 171 -11.92 -10.62 9.12
N ARG A 172 -12.35 -11.83 8.76
CA ARG A 172 -12.42 -12.24 7.36
C ARG A 172 -13.64 -11.56 6.70
N PRO A 173 -13.55 -11.15 5.42
CA PRO A 173 -14.72 -10.67 4.69
C PRO A 173 -15.84 -11.71 4.80
N SER A 174 -17.07 -11.29 5.07
CA SER A 174 -18.20 -12.20 4.93
C SER A 174 -18.25 -12.58 3.46
N VAL A 175 -18.02 -13.85 3.15
CA VAL A 175 -18.26 -14.37 1.80
C VAL A 175 -19.76 -14.23 1.62
N VAL A 176 -20.22 -13.13 1.03
CA VAL A 176 -21.60 -13.02 0.56
C VAL A 176 -21.69 -14.05 -0.54
N SER A 177 -22.12 -15.24 -0.18
CA SER A 177 -22.67 -16.23 -1.08
C SER A 177 -23.72 -15.49 -1.90
N GLY A 178 -23.37 -15.15 -3.13
CA GLY A 178 -24.32 -14.62 -4.08
C GLY A 178 -25.34 -15.71 -4.36
N GLU A 179 -26.43 -15.72 -3.60
CA GLU A 179 -27.67 -16.29 -4.09
C GLU A 179 -28.09 -15.46 -5.32
N PRO A 180 -28.42 -16.11 -6.44
CA PRO A 180 -28.98 -15.40 -7.57
C PRO A 180 -30.32 -14.83 -7.10
N ARG A 181 -30.48 -13.51 -7.20
CA ARG A 181 -31.80 -12.90 -7.07
C ARG A 181 -32.66 -13.48 -8.19
N GLN A 182 -33.68 -14.24 -7.79
CA GLN A 182 -34.81 -14.65 -8.64
C GLN A 182 -35.54 -13.42 -9.16
#